data_AF-A0A7C5W603-F1
#
_entry.id   AF-A0A7C5W603-F1
#
_cell.length_a   1.000
_cell.length_b   1.000
_cell.length_c   1.000
_cell.angle_alpha   90.00
_cell.angle_beta   90.00
_cell.angle_gamma   90.00
#
_symmetry.space_group_name_H-M   'P 1'
#
loop_
_entity.id
_entity.type
_entity.pdbx_description
1 polymer ?
#
loop_
_entity_poly.entity_id
_entity_poly.type
_entity_poly.pdbx_seq_one_letter_code
_entity_poly.pdbx_strand_id
1 'polypeptide(L)'
;MVRKILLLCSLLFIFSCGVESLLFNGISSNTPKDPGSVENRYIAGITPVFKSGSADLLSSSGESIAIKSGSIDSEGKFIIELSSKIDLSNAIVYLKSGNRVLLYIFPKLNRAKTIEESRDEAFKVKQIEVPVDERSTAATIMVVEKLRKIGSGLSAMSYCAVKGANSQISSKFDTAGSESNKVLTMVSKIIGSGNESDSGSIMFDIVGYLKDSNVRSILSEEFLKNNNVPYSDGDNKSVSPFEEQVEKSFSEFDFVAKYDETKLTTVITANINEGLVDSNGNTINPYKWATKKDGAKVYIALGIHKESPIQDEKLNQEVFHNWKPNTVQMYDDGTHGDEVAG
;
A
#
# COMPACT_ATOMS: atom_id res chain seq x y z
N MET A 1 38.83 31.50 -58.65
CA MET A 1 38.32 30.52 -57.65
C MET A 1 37.44 31.18 -56.58
N VAL A 2 37.83 32.32 -56.02
CA VAL A 2 37.13 33.02 -54.93
C VAL A 2 35.68 33.45 -55.27
N ARG A 3 35.39 33.84 -56.51
CA ARG A 3 34.03 34.22 -56.95
C ARG A 3 33.01 33.07 -57.00
N LYS A 4 33.44 31.81 -57.14
CA LYS A 4 32.53 30.65 -57.16
C LYS A 4 32.17 30.17 -55.74
N ILE A 5 33.04 30.41 -54.77
CA ILE A 5 32.81 30.06 -53.36
C ILE A 5 31.83 31.05 -52.71
N LEU A 6 31.95 32.36 -53.02
CA LEU A 6 31.01 33.34 -52.50
C LEU A 6 29.56 33.10 -52.97
N LEU A 7 29.37 32.71 -54.24
CA LEU A 7 28.04 32.44 -54.78
C LEU A 7 27.36 31.22 -54.13
N LEU A 8 28.15 30.20 -53.76
CA LEU A 8 27.67 28.99 -53.09
C LEU A 8 27.31 29.26 -51.61
N CYS A 9 28.06 30.12 -50.92
CA CYS A 9 27.74 30.54 -49.56
C CYS A 9 26.50 31.43 -49.50
N SER A 10 26.28 32.33 -50.46
CA SER A 10 25.05 33.14 -50.52
C SER A 10 23.81 32.34 -50.90
N LEU A 11 23.93 31.23 -51.63
CA LEU A 11 22.81 30.32 -51.87
C LEU A 11 22.41 29.51 -50.63
N LEU A 12 23.36 29.20 -49.74
CA LEU A 12 23.07 28.45 -48.50
C LEU A 12 22.35 29.30 -47.43
N PHE A 13 22.51 30.63 -47.44
CA PHE A 13 21.82 31.53 -46.50
C PHE A 13 20.39 31.89 -46.90
N ILE A 14 19.98 31.69 -48.16
CA ILE A 14 18.61 32.01 -48.62
C ILE A 14 17.65 30.83 -48.38
N PHE A 15 18.17 29.62 -48.14
CA PHE A 15 17.36 28.44 -47.81
C PHE A 15 17.28 28.11 -46.31
N SER A 16 17.91 28.89 -45.43
CA SER A 16 18.00 28.58 -43.99
C SER A 16 16.87 29.14 -43.11
N CYS A 17 15.82 29.75 -43.67
CA CYS A 17 14.70 30.28 -42.87
C CYS A 17 13.33 29.61 -43.15
N GLY A 18 13.31 28.42 -43.76
CA GLY A 18 12.06 27.70 -44.04
C GLY A 18 12.13 26.17 -43.99
N VAL A 19 13.33 25.60 -43.81
CA VAL A 19 13.51 24.14 -43.75
C VAL A 19 13.22 23.62 -42.33
N GLU A 20 13.34 24.45 -41.29
CA GLU A 20 12.99 24.06 -39.92
C GLU A 20 11.50 23.79 -39.77
N SER A 21 10.61 24.55 -40.42
CA SER A 21 9.18 24.22 -40.42
C SER A 21 8.88 22.94 -41.19
N LEU A 22 9.63 22.57 -42.24
CA LEU A 22 9.39 21.34 -43.00
C LEU A 22 9.98 20.08 -42.34
N LEU A 23 11.07 20.21 -41.57
CA LEU A 23 11.67 19.11 -40.81
C LEU A 23 11.04 18.93 -39.42
N PHE A 24 10.55 20.01 -38.78
CA PHE A 24 10.00 19.96 -37.42
C PHE A 24 8.47 20.07 -37.33
N ASN A 25 7.74 20.34 -38.42
CA ASN A 25 6.26 20.23 -38.39
C ASN A 25 5.75 18.79 -38.23
N GLY A 26 6.61 17.78 -38.45
CA GLY A 26 6.29 16.39 -38.12
C GLY A 26 6.58 15.98 -36.67
N ILE A 27 7.33 16.80 -35.91
CA ILE A 27 7.80 16.46 -34.56
C ILE A 27 7.19 17.38 -33.49
N SER A 28 6.74 18.58 -33.85
CA SER A 28 6.23 19.58 -32.89
C SER A 28 4.72 19.55 -32.63
N SER A 29 3.93 18.70 -33.29
CA SER A 29 2.51 18.53 -32.95
C SER A 29 2.26 17.57 -31.78
N ASN A 30 3.31 16.96 -31.23
CA ASN A 30 3.23 16.35 -29.90
C ASN A 30 3.40 17.44 -28.85
N THR A 31 2.43 18.37 -28.77
CA THR A 31 2.09 18.91 -27.45
C THR A 31 2.07 17.72 -26.50
N PRO A 32 2.82 17.74 -25.37
CA PRO A 32 2.71 16.69 -24.38
C PRO A 32 1.21 16.50 -24.18
N LYS A 33 0.68 15.34 -24.57
CA LYS A 33 -0.73 15.06 -24.35
C LYS A 33 -0.90 15.29 -22.86
N ASP A 34 -1.74 16.26 -22.53
CA ASP A 34 -2.10 16.54 -21.15
C ASP A 34 -2.36 15.17 -20.52
N PRO A 35 -1.58 14.72 -19.54
CA PRO A 35 -1.70 13.38 -18.98
C PRO A 35 -3.14 13.26 -18.53
N GLY A 36 -3.96 12.55 -19.33
CA GLY A 36 -5.40 12.75 -19.36
C GLY A 36 -5.96 12.76 -17.95
N SER A 37 -6.89 13.69 -17.67
CA SER A 37 -7.44 13.94 -16.33
C SER A 37 -7.66 12.63 -15.59
N VAL A 38 -6.83 12.38 -14.58
CA VAL A 38 -6.83 11.09 -13.90
C VAL A 38 -8.07 11.04 -13.01
N GLU A 39 -9.07 10.24 -13.40
CA GLU A 39 -10.36 10.16 -12.72
C GLU A 39 -10.22 9.84 -11.23
N ASN A 40 -11.00 10.52 -10.40
CA ASN A 40 -11.09 10.23 -8.97
C ASN A 40 -11.52 8.79 -8.72
N ARG A 41 -11.12 8.27 -7.57
CA ARG A 41 -11.40 6.90 -7.16
C ARG A 41 -12.41 6.87 -6.04
N TYR A 42 -13.09 5.74 -5.94
CA TYR A 42 -14.13 5.54 -4.95
C TYR A 42 -13.91 4.22 -4.22
N ILE A 43 -13.94 4.25 -2.89
CA ILE A 43 -14.20 3.07 -2.07
C ILE A 43 -15.67 3.15 -1.69
N ALA A 44 -16.43 2.11 -2.00
CA ALA A 44 -17.79 2.01 -1.50
C ALA A 44 -17.88 0.85 -0.52
N GLY A 45 -18.76 0.94 0.46
CA GLY A 45 -18.99 -0.17 1.36
C GLY A 45 -20.40 -0.15 1.90
N ILE A 46 -20.65 -1.14 2.74
CA ILE A 46 -21.93 -1.28 3.43
C ILE A 46 -21.65 -1.66 4.88
N THR A 47 -22.42 -1.06 5.78
CA THR A 47 -22.48 -1.46 7.18
C THR A 47 -23.92 -1.82 7.55
N PRO A 48 -24.17 -2.99 8.15
CA PRO A 48 -25.51 -3.31 8.66
C PRO A 48 -25.84 -2.55 9.95
N VAL A 49 -24.84 -1.92 10.59
CA VAL A 49 -24.90 -1.43 11.96
C VAL A 49 -25.34 0.04 12.05
N PHE A 50 -24.93 0.87 11.09
CA PHE A 50 -25.27 2.31 11.05
C PHE A 50 -26.32 2.61 9.99
N LYS A 51 -27.18 3.59 10.29
CA LYS A 51 -28.18 4.13 9.35
C LYS A 51 -27.95 5.60 9.00
N SER A 52 -26.91 6.19 9.58
CA SER A 52 -26.42 7.53 9.30
C SER A 52 -24.99 7.63 9.83
N GLY A 53 -24.24 8.67 9.43
CA GLY A 53 -22.90 8.92 9.93
C GLY A 53 -21.93 9.36 8.85
N SER A 54 -20.65 9.36 9.19
CA SER A 54 -19.54 9.69 8.30
C SER A 54 -18.68 8.45 8.01
N ALA A 55 -18.14 8.39 6.81
CA ALA A 55 -17.18 7.38 6.37
C ALA A 55 -15.89 8.08 5.95
N ASP A 56 -14.75 7.62 6.45
CA ASP A 56 -13.45 8.16 6.09
C ASP A 56 -12.44 7.05 5.82
N LEU A 57 -11.33 7.41 5.18
CA LEU A 57 -10.20 6.52 4.98
C LEU A 57 -8.96 7.11 5.65
N LEU A 58 -8.43 6.37 6.62
CA LEU A 58 -7.25 6.75 7.37
C LEU A 58 -6.01 6.01 6.84
N SER A 59 -4.88 6.70 6.77
CA SER A 59 -3.58 6.08 6.58
C SER A 59 -3.17 5.29 7.82
N SER A 60 -2.06 4.55 7.73
CA SER A 60 -1.45 3.86 8.87
C SER A 60 -1.02 4.77 10.02
N SER A 61 -0.95 6.09 9.79
CA SER A 61 -0.64 7.10 10.80
C SER A 61 -1.87 7.78 11.40
N GLY A 62 -3.08 7.37 11.00
CA GLY A 62 -4.33 7.99 11.44
C GLY A 62 -4.65 9.32 10.75
N GLU A 63 -3.93 9.68 9.69
CA GLU A 63 -4.27 10.84 8.86
C GLU A 63 -5.35 10.48 7.84
N SER A 64 -6.35 11.34 7.67
CA SER A 64 -7.32 11.20 6.59
C SER A 64 -6.61 11.36 5.25
N ILE A 65 -6.85 10.41 4.34
CA ILE A 65 -6.32 10.38 2.98
C ILE A 65 -7.44 10.48 1.93
N ALA A 66 -8.67 10.69 2.38
CA ALA A 66 -9.78 10.99 1.50
C ALA A 66 -9.65 12.39 0.91
N ILE A 67 -9.94 12.53 -0.38
CA ILE A 67 -10.23 13.87 -0.96
C ILE A 67 -11.52 14.37 -0.34
N LYS A 68 -12.50 13.47 -0.22
CA LYS A 68 -13.81 13.74 0.35
C LYS A 68 -14.28 12.52 1.13
N SER A 69 -14.47 12.72 2.43
CA SER A 69 -15.12 11.75 3.30
C SER A 69 -16.57 11.53 2.86
N GLY A 70 -17.05 10.30 3.01
CA GLY A 70 -18.40 9.88 2.66
C GLY A 70 -19.42 10.14 3.76
N SER A 71 -20.70 10.11 3.39
CA SER A 71 -21.81 9.97 4.32
C SER A 71 -22.36 8.54 4.25
N ILE A 72 -22.83 8.02 5.37
CA ILE A 72 -23.54 6.74 5.44
C ILE A 72 -25.03 7.02 5.22
N ASP A 73 -25.65 6.33 4.26
CA ASP A 73 -27.08 6.46 3.97
C ASP A 73 -27.96 5.57 4.86
N SER A 74 -29.28 5.67 4.69
CA SER A 74 -30.27 4.89 5.46
C SER A 74 -30.20 3.38 5.21
N GLU A 75 -29.57 2.95 4.12
CA GLU A 75 -29.31 1.53 3.83
C GLU A 75 -27.98 1.07 4.43
N GLY A 76 -27.20 1.98 5.02
CA GLY A 76 -25.87 1.71 5.56
C GLY A 76 -24.77 1.74 4.51
N LYS A 77 -25.05 2.21 3.29
CA LYS A 77 -24.05 2.33 2.22
C LYS A 77 -23.28 3.63 2.35
N PHE A 78 -22.02 3.61 1.92
CA PHE A 78 -21.17 4.80 1.91
C PHE A 78 -20.22 4.77 0.71
N ILE A 79 -19.75 5.95 0.32
CA ILE A 79 -18.74 6.13 -0.74
C ILE A 79 -17.69 7.15 -0.26
N ILE A 80 -16.43 6.78 -0.31
CA ILE A 80 -15.27 7.63 0.03
C ILE A 80 -14.51 7.94 -1.25
N GLU A 81 -14.21 9.22 -1.49
CA GLU A 81 -13.50 9.69 -2.68
C GLU A 81 -12.00 9.85 -2.42
N LEU A 82 -11.19 9.32 -3.33
CA LEU A 82 -9.73 9.25 -3.22
C LEU A 82 -9.03 9.82 -4.44
N SER A 83 -7.82 10.33 -4.21
CA SER A 83 -6.91 10.72 -5.29
C SER A 83 -6.44 9.49 -6.06
N SER A 84 -6.48 9.60 -7.38
CA SER A 84 -6.05 8.58 -8.33
C SER A 84 -4.56 8.27 -8.30
N LYS A 85 -3.77 9.15 -7.67
CA LYS A 85 -2.31 9.06 -7.58
C LYS A 85 -1.82 8.22 -6.40
N ILE A 86 -2.71 7.81 -5.50
CA ILE A 86 -2.31 7.16 -4.25
C ILE A 86 -2.30 5.64 -4.42
N ASP A 87 -1.16 5.03 -4.13
CA ASP A 87 -1.04 3.61 -3.79
C ASP A 87 -1.22 3.46 -2.28
N LEU A 88 -2.21 2.66 -1.87
CA LEU A 88 -2.51 2.45 -0.47
C LEU A 88 -2.29 1.00 -0.08
N SER A 89 -1.59 0.80 1.03
CA SER A 89 -1.51 -0.48 1.71
C SER A 89 -1.92 -0.29 3.17
N ASN A 90 -2.73 -1.21 3.69
CA ASN A 90 -3.17 -1.26 5.09
C ASN A 90 -3.84 0.04 5.59
N ALA A 91 -4.65 0.69 4.75
CA ALA A 91 -5.46 1.83 5.16
C ALA A 91 -6.63 1.37 6.03
N ILE A 92 -7.17 2.23 6.88
CA ILE A 92 -8.31 1.91 7.75
C ILE A 92 -9.55 2.66 7.25
N VAL A 93 -10.59 1.94 6.85
CA VAL A 93 -11.92 2.52 6.70
C VAL A 93 -12.46 2.80 8.09
N TYR A 94 -12.78 4.05 8.35
CA TYR A 94 -13.26 4.56 9.64
C TYR A 94 -14.69 5.05 9.45
N LEU A 95 -15.65 4.32 10.02
CA LEU A 95 -17.06 4.75 10.04
C LEU A 95 -17.39 5.29 11.42
N LYS A 96 -18.10 6.42 11.47
CA LYS A 96 -18.52 7.05 12.73
C LYS A 96 -19.99 7.46 12.67
N SER A 97 -20.74 7.14 13.71
CA SER A 97 -22.10 7.64 13.94
C SER A 97 -22.29 7.93 15.43
N GLY A 98 -22.43 9.22 15.78
CA GLY A 98 -22.36 9.66 17.19
C GLY A 98 -21.04 9.26 17.84
N ASN A 99 -21.14 8.51 18.94
CA ASN A 99 -19.99 7.98 19.70
C ASN A 99 -19.59 6.57 19.24
N ARG A 100 -20.32 5.99 18.27
CA ARG A 100 -20.05 4.68 17.67
C ARG A 100 -19.04 4.81 16.53
N VAL A 101 -18.18 3.80 16.44
CA VAL A 101 -17.09 3.66 15.49
C VAL A 101 -17.03 2.23 14.95
N LEU A 102 -16.90 2.06 13.64
CA LEU A 102 -16.54 0.77 13.05
C LEU A 102 -15.28 0.91 12.22
N LEU A 103 -14.47 -0.14 12.21
CA LEU A 103 -13.14 -0.14 11.62
C LEU A 103 -13.01 -1.31 10.64
N TYR A 104 -12.33 -1.08 9.53
CA TYR A 104 -11.93 -2.14 8.61
C TYR A 104 -10.55 -1.83 8.03
N ILE A 105 -9.58 -2.74 8.20
CA ILE A 105 -8.29 -2.62 7.52
C ILE A 105 -8.43 -3.04 6.06
N PHE A 106 -8.28 -2.07 5.17
CA PHE A 106 -8.20 -2.24 3.73
C PHE A 106 -6.77 -2.59 3.30
N PRO A 107 -6.50 -3.85 2.90
CA PRO A 107 -5.13 -4.32 2.72
C PRO A 107 -4.44 -3.64 1.54
N LYS A 108 -5.11 -3.44 0.39
CA LYS A 108 -4.46 -2.85 -0.79
C LYS A 108 -5.43 -2.17 -1.76
N LEU A 109 -5.12 -0.93 -2.12
CA LEU A 109 -5.68 -0.23 -3.27
C LEU A 109 -4.55 0.11 -4.26
N ASN A 110 -4.46 -0.64 -5.36
CA ASN A 110 -3.49 -0.35 -6.43
C ASN A 110 -3.83 0.98 -7.09
N ARG A 111 -2.84 1.81 -7.48
CA ARG A 111 -2.96 3.04 -8.29
C ARG A 111 -3.77 2.84 -9.57
N ALA A 112 -4.40 3.92 -10.06
CA ALA A 112 -5.20 3.85 -11.28
C ALA A 112 -4.22 3.73 -12.43
N LYS A 113 -4.44 2.71 -13.28
CA LYS A 113 -3.81 2.69 -14.59
C LYS A 113 -4.21 3.97 -15.30
N THR A 114 -3.24 4.63 -15.92
CA THR A 114 -3.49 5.83 -16.72
C THR A 114 -4.40 5.49 -17.91
N ILE A 115 -5.04 6.50 -18.51
CA ILE A 115 -5.95 6.34 -19.66
C ILE A 115 -5.24 5.64 -20.85
N GLU A 116 -3.92 5.83 -20.99
CA GLU A 116 -3.13 5.11 -22.01
C GLU A 116 -2.93 3.62 -21.70
N GLU A 117 -2.93 3.23 -20.42
CA GLU A 117 -2.77 1.84 -19.97
C GLU A 117 -4.11 1.05 -19.90
N SER A 118 -5.24 1.71 -20.13
CA SER A 118 -6.60 1.18 -19.90
C SER A 118 -7.49 1.15 -21.15
N ARG A 119 -6.91 1.32 -22.35
CA ARG A 119 -7.65 1.39 -23.62
C ARG A 119 -8.60 0.23 -23.93
N ASP A 120 -8.45 -0.93 -23.29
CA ASP A 120 -9.28 -2.12 -23.53
C ASP A 120 -10.21 -2.52 -22.36
N GLU A 121 -10.12 -1.86 -21.19
CA GLU A 121 -11.02 -2.15 -20.07
C GLU A 121 -12.06 -1.05 -19.94
N ALA A 122 -13.26 -1.30 -20.48
CA ALA A 122 -14.41 -0.44 -20.27
C ALA A 122 -14.51 -0.02 -18.80
N PHE A 123 -14.45 1.29 -18.56
CA PHE A 123 -14.49 1.97 -17.27
C PHE A 123 -15.68 1.52 -16.42
N LYS A 124 -15.52 0.40 -15.72
CA LYS A 124 -16.32 0.07 -14.55
C LYS A 124 -15.56 0.67 -13.38
N VAL A 125 -16.13 1.69 -12.76
CA VAL A 125 -15.74 2.11 -11.41
C VAL A 125 -15.64 0.83 -10.60
N LYS A 126 -14.42 0.41 -10.26
CA LYS A 126 -14.18 -0.83 -9.53
C LYS A 126 -14.60 -0.58 -8.10
N GLN A 127 -15.90 -0.68 -7.87
CA GLN A 127 -16.51 -0.57 -6.56
C GLN A 127 -16.05 -1.78 -5.76
N ILE A 128 -15.15 -1.56 -4.81
CA ILE A 128 -14.71 -2.61 -3.90
C ILE A 128 -15.64 -2.55 -2.71
N GLU A 129 -16.70 -3.37 -2.70
CA GLU A 129 -17.61 -3.45 -1.58
C GLU A 129 -16.89 -4.06 -0.36
N VAL A 130 -16.76 -3.26 0.68
CA VAL A 130 -16.21 -3.68 1.97
C VAL A 130 -17.31 -3.76 3.02
N PRO A 131 -17.57 -4.94 3.62
CA PRO A 131 -18.46 -5.06 4.76
C PRO A 131 -17.74 -4.50 5.99
N VAL A 132 -18.35 -3.50 6.63
CA VAL A 132 -17.82 -2.88 7.86
C VAL A 132 -18.81 -3.09 9.00
N ASP A 133 -18.40 -3.86 10.00
CA ASP A 133 -19.23 -4.46 11.04
C ASP A 133 -18.39 -4.75 12.31
N GLU A 134 -18.98 -5.45 13.28
CA GLU A 134 -18.32 -5.83 14.53
C GLU A 134 -17.11 -6.76 14.29
N ARG A 135 -17.21 -7.68 13.31
CA ARG A 135 -16.14 -8.64 12.98
C ARG A 135 -14.91 -7.93 12.45
N SER A 136 -15.10 -7.10 11.44
CA SER A 136 -14.02 -6.29 10.86
C SER A 136 -13.43 -5.31 11.87
N THR A 137 -14.25 -4.76 12.77
CA THR A 137 -13.77 -3.88 13.84
C THR A 137 -12.89 -4.64 14.83
N ALA A 138 -13.34 -5.81 15.30
CA ALA A 138 -12.55 -6.67 16.19
C ALA A 138 -11.23 -7.11 15.54
N ALA A 139 -11.27 -7.53 14.27
CA ALA A 139 -10.07 -7.89 13.52
C ALA A 139 -9.08 -6.74 13.39
N THR A 140 -9.58 -5.53 13.08
CA THR A 140 -8.77 -4.32 13.00
C THR A 140 -8.09 -4.00 14.31
N ILE A 141 -8.83 -4.05 15.43
CA ILE A 141 -8.30 -3.81 16.77
C ILE A 141 -7.19 -4.81 17.10
N MET A 142 -7.42 -6.12 16.92
CA MET A 142 -6.42 -7.15 17.23
C MET A 142 -5.14 -6.98 16.41
N VAL A 143 -5.26 -6.66 15.11
CA VAL A 143 -4.09 -6.42 14.25
C VAL A 143 -3.30 -5.19 14.73
N VAL A 144 -3.97 -4.06 14.95
CA VAL A 144 -3.33 -2.80 15.35
C VAL A 144 -2.66 -2.95 16.72
N GLU A 145 -3.34 -3.56 17.68
CA GLU A 145 -2.82 -3.81 19.03
C GLU A 145 -1.61 -4.76 19.02
N LYS A 146 -1.67 -5.84 18.23
CA LYS A 146 -0.52 -6.76 18.11
C LYS A 146 0.69 -6.06 17.51
N LEU A 147 0.48 -5.25 16.46
CA LEU A 147 1.56 -4.48 15.84
C LEU A 147 2.22 -3.52 16.82
N ARG A 148 1.41 -2.80 17.61
CA ARG A 148 1.94 -1.92 18.64
C ARG A 148 2.73 -2.67 19.70
N LYS A 149 2.21 -3.81 20.18
CA LYS A 149 2.88 -4.64 21.20
C LYS A 149 4.28 -5.08 20.76
N ILE A 150 4.48 -5.35 19.48
CA ILE A 150 5.78 -5.70 18.90
C ILE A 150 6.61 -4.49 18.46
N GLY A 151 6.19 -3.26 18.77
CA GLY A 151 6.89 -2.02 18.38
C GLY A 151 6.86 -1.73 16.88
N SER A 152 5.83 -2.20 16.18
CA SER A 152 5.64 -2.01 14.74
C SER A 152 4.37 -1.21 14.44
N GLY A 153 4.18 -0.84 13.18
CA GLY A 153 3.00 -0.12 12.70
C GLY A 153 2.43 -0.74 11.43
N LEU A 154 1.20 -0.37 11.07
CA LEU A 154 0.53 -0.89 9.87
C LEU A 154 1.32 -0.65 8.57
N SER A 155 2.08 0.45 8.48
CA SER A 155 2.93 0.77 7.32
C SER A 155 4.12 -0.16 7.15
N ALA A 156 4.59 -0.80 8.23
CA ALA A 156 5.73 -1.70 8.19
C ALA A 156 5.35 -3.11 7.68
N MET A 157 4.05 -3.43 7.64
CA MET A 157 3.56 -4.74 7.22
C MET A 157 3.23 -4.78 5.74
N SER A 158 3.55 -5.91 5.09
CA SER A 158 3.03 -6.16 3.75
C SER A 158 1.52 -6.36 3.78
N TYR A 159 0.82 -5.93 2.72
CA TYR A 159 -0.63 -6.16 2.63
C TYR A 159 -1.01 -7.66 2.68
N CYS A 160 -0.11 -8.53 2.21
CA CYS A 160 -0.30 -9.99 2.28
C CYS A 160 -0.29 -10.48 3.72
N ALA A 161 0.62 -9.98 4.56
CA ALA A 161 0.69 -10.35 5.97
C ALA A 161 -0.56 -9.89 6.72
N VAL A 162 -1.03 -8.66 6.50
CA VAL A 162 -2.26 -8.13 7.11
C VAL A 162 -3.49 -8.90 6.65
N LYS A 163 -3.60 -9.19 5.34
CA LYS A 163 -4.69 -10.03 4.80
C LYS A 163 -4.66 -11.44 5.38
N GLY A 164 -3.47 -12.02 5.55
CA GLY A 164 -3.26 -13.33 6.16
C GLY A 164 -3.72 -13.35 7.62
N ALA A 165 -3.31 -12.36 8.42
CA ALA A 165 -3.73 -12.18 9.80
C ALA A 165 -5.26 -12.04 9.90
N ASN A 166 -5.88 -11.15 9.11
CA ASN A 166 -7.34 -10.97 9.08
C ASN A 166 -8.07 -12.29 8.75
N SER A 167 -7.52 -13.11 7.84
CA SER A 167 -8.11 -14.41 7.48
C SER A 167 -8.03 -15.41 8.63
N GLN A 168 -6.88 -15.45 9.33
CA GLN A 168 -6.69 -16.31 10.52
C GLN A 168 -7.64 -15.90 11.65
N ILE A 169 -7.70 -14.61 11.97
CA ILE A 169 -8.64 -14.04 12.94
C ILE A 169 -10.09 -14.38 12.60
N SER A 170 -10.49 -14.15 11.35
CA SER A 170 -11.86 -14.41 10.90
C SER A 170 -12.27 -15.88 11.08
N SER A 171 -11.34 -16.82 10.84
CA SER A 171 -11.59 -18.25 11.06
C SER A 171 -11.78 -18.61 12.54
N LYS A 172 -11.22 -17.81 13.46
CA LYS A 172 -11.33 -18.00 14.91
C LYS A 172 -12.62 -17.42 15.48
N PHE A 173 -13.21 -16.40 14.85
CA PHE A 173 -14.51 -15.85 15.29
C PHE A 173 -15.64 -16.88 15.34
N ASP A 174 -15.59 -17.90 14.50
CA ASP A 174 -16.58 -18.98 14.46
C ASP A 174 -16.19 -20.20 15.34
N THR A 175 -15.03 -20.15 15.99
CA THR A 175 -14.56 -21.18 16.92
C THR A 175 -14.99 -20.85 18.35
N ALA A 176 -15.94 -21.61 18.89
CA ALA A 176 -16.42 -21.42 20.26
C ALA A 176 -15.27 -21.49 21.28
N GLY A 177 -15.20 -20.50 22.16
CA GLY A 177 -14.19 -20.41 23.22
C GLY A 177 -12.82 -19.88 22.78
N SER A 178 -12.60 -19.60 21.50
CA SER A 178 -11.37 -18.94 21.04
C SER A 178 -11.23 -17.55 21.66
N GLU A 179 -9.99 -17.11 21.83
CA GLU A 179 -9.70 -15.79 22.37
C GLU A 179 -10.17 -14.69 21.40
N SER A 180 -10.08 -14.91 20.09
CA SER A 180 -10.63 -14.00 19.07
C SER A 180 -12.16 -13.89 19.14
N ASN A 181 -12.88 -15.00 19.38
CA ASN A 181 -14.34 -14.97 19.54
C ASN A 181 -14.76 -14.20 20.81
N LYS A 182 -13.98 -14.29 21.90
CA LYS A 182 -14.21 -13.49 23.11
C LYS A 182 -14.00 -12.00 22.83
N VAL A 183 -12.94 -11.62 22.11
CA VAL A 183 -12.73 -10.22 21.67
C VAL A 183 -13.90 -9.73 20.82
N LEU A 184 -14.36 -10.51 19.84
CA LEU A 184 -15.53 -10.18 19.03
C LEU A 184 -16.77 -9.93 19.91
N THR A 185 -17.01 -10.80 20.89
CA THR A 185 -18.14 -10.66 21.81
C THR A 185 -18.06 -9.36 22.61
N MET A 186 -16.87 -9.00 23.12
CA MET A 186 -16.65 -7.72 23.81
C MET A 186 -16.91 -6.54 22.87
N VAL A 187 -16.36 -6.57 21.65
CA VAL A 187 -16.53 -5.52 20.63
C VAL A 187 -18.01 -5.34 20.26
N SER A 188 -18.76 -6.42 20.05
CA SER A 188 -20.21 -6.35 19.79
C SER A 188 -20.97 -5.68 20.94
N LYS A 189 -20.64 -6.00 22.19
CA LYS A 189 -21.27 -5.38 23.37
C LYS A 189 -20.93 -3.90 23.50
N ILE A 190 -19.69 -3.51 23.21
CA ILE A 190 -19.23 -2.11 23.21
C ILE A 190 -19.97 -1.32 22.12
N ILE A 191 -19.98 -1.82 20.88
CA ILE A 191 -20.68 -1.20 19.73
C ILE A 191 -22.18 -1.08 19.99
N GLY A 192 -22.79 -2.08 20.63
CA GLY A 192 -24.21 -2.11 20.98
C GLY A 192 -24.59 -1.17 22.13
N SER A 193 -23.62 -0.72 22.93
CA SER A 193 -23.86 0.23 24.03
C SER A 193 -23.67 1.69 23.62
N GLY A 194 -23.08 1.94 22.45
CA GLY A 194 -22.94 3.30 21.91
C GLY A 194 -24.24 3.85 21.32
N ASN A 195 -24.32 5.16 21.18
CA ASN A 195 -25.48 5.91 20.71
C ASN A 195 -25.12 6.79 19.49
N GLU A 196 -25.87 6.64 18.40
CA GLU A 196 -25.68 7.40 17.15
C GLU A 196 -25.97 8.90 17.29
N SER A 197 -26.76 9.29 18.30
CA SER A 197 -27.12 10.69 18.57
C SER A 197 -26.19 11.37 19.59
N ASP A 198 -25.37 10.60 20.29
CA ASP A 198 -24.46 11.15 21.31
C ASP A 198 -23.12 11.54 20.68
N SER A 199 -22.74 12.81 20.76
CA SER A 199 -21.45 13.30 20.30
C SER A 199 -20.37 13.29 21.39
N GLY A 200 -20.62 12.64 22.51
CA GLY A 200 -19.69 12.50 23.64
C GLY A 200 -18.44 11.67 23.32
N SER A 201 -17.86 11.08 24.36
CA SER A 201 -16.60 10.34 24.27
C SER A 201 -16.72 9.18 23.28
N ILE A 202 -15.87 9.16 22.25
CA ILE A 202 -15.86 8.10 21.23
C ILE A 202 -15.42 6.77 21.83
N MET A 203 -16.04 5.66 21.42
CA MET A 203 -15.73 4.36 22.03
C MET A 203 -14.36 3.80 21.63
N PHE A 204 -13.98 3.92 20.35
CA PHE A 204 -12.68 3.49 19.85
C PHE A 204 -11.92 4.67 19.25
N ASP A 205 -10.89 5.16 19.94
CA ASP A 205 -10.05 6.27 19.50
C ASP A 205 -8.85 5.78 18.67
N ILE A 206 -9.12 5.21 17.49
CA ILE A 206 -8.06 4.74 16.58
C ILE A 206 -7.16 5.90 16.11
N VAL A 207 -7.68 7.12 15.99
CA VAL A 207 -6.91 8.27 15.48
C VAL A 207 -5.89 8.72 16.52
N GLY A 208 -6.31 8.92 17.77
CA GLY A 208 -5.40 9.21 18.88
C GLY A 208 -4.41 8.07 19.09
N TYR A 209 -4.89 6.83 19.04
CA TYR A 209 -4.06 5.64 19.22
C TYR A 209 -2.93 5.50 18.17
N LEU A 210 -3.18 5.85 16.91
CA LEU A 210 -2.17 5.79 15.85
C LEU A 210 -1.20 6.99 15.87
N LYS A 211 -1.63 8.15 16.38
CA LYS A 211 -0.84 9.39 16.36
C LYS A 211 0.00 9.60 17.62
N ASP A 212 -0.52 9.19 18.77
CA ASP A 212 0.09 9.45 20.07
C ASP A 212 0.48 8.15 20.75
N SER A 213 1.80 7.94 20.88
CA SER A 213 2.36 6.79 21.59
C SER A 213 1.98 6.73 23.07
N ASN A 214 1.47 7.83 23.66
CA ASN A 214 1.02 7.88 25.05
C ASN A 214 -0.40 7.32 25.24
N VAL A 215 -1.23 7.28 24.20
CA VAL A 215 -2.58 6.71 24.27
C VAL A 215 -2.44 5.19 24.39
N ARG A 216 -2.67 4.63 25.57
CA ARG A 216 -2.36 3.21 25.85
C ARG A 216 -3.36 2.21 25.27
N SER A 217 -4.61 2.63 25.14
CA SER A 217 -5.72 1.76 24.73
C SER A 217 -6.47 2.37 23.57
N ILE A 218 -6.89 1.54 22.62
CA ILE A 218 -7.83 1.98 21.58
C ILE A 218 -9.25 2.20 22.14
N LEU A 219 -9.63 1.47 23.20
CA LEU A 219 -10.92 1.62 23.87
C LEU A 219 -10.87 2.83 24.82
N SER A 220 -11.85 3.71 24.74
CA SER A 220 -11.92 4.90 25.59
C SER A 220 -12.46 4.56 26.99
N GLU A 221 -11.63 4.77 28.01
CA GLU A 221 -12.05 4.63 29.41
C GLU A 221 -13.16 5.64 29.77
N GLU A 222 -13.14 6.82 29.16
CA GLU A 222 -14.19 7.85 29.36
C GLU A 222 -15.53 7.37 28.81
N PHE A 223 -15.54 6.75 27.62
CA PHE A 223 -16.75 6.14 27.06
C PHE A 223 -17.31 5.06 27.99
N LEU A 224 -16.46 4.18 28.52
CA LEU A 224 -16.86 3.12 29.44
C LEU A 224 -17.50 3.68 30.73
N LYS A 225 -16.90 4.73 31.31
CA LYS A 225 -17.42 5.41 32.50
C LYS A 225 -18.79 6.04 32.26
N ASN A 226 -18.98 6.65 31.09
CA ASN A 226 -20.21 7.37 30.75
C ASN A 226 -21.36 6.45 30.34
N ASN A 227 -21.07 5.27 29.77
CA ASN A 227 -22.09 4.40 29.17
C ASN A 227 -22.36 3.10 29.95
N ASN A 228 -21.60 2.81 31.02
CA ASN A 228 -21.76 1.62 31.88
C ASN A 228 -21.86 0.31 31.06
N VAL A 229 -20.90 0.11 30.15
CA VAL A 229 -20.92 -0.90 29.09
C VAL A 229 -20.64 -2.30 29.65
N PRO A 230 -21.59 -3.25 29.67
CA PRO A 230 -21.38 -4.57 30.29
C PRO A 230 -20.59 -5.52 29.38
N TYR A 231 -19.38 -5.14 28.97
CA TYR A 231 -18.60 -5.86 27.97
C TYR A 231 -17.79 -7.03 28.56
N SER A 232 -17.53 -7.04 29.87
CA SER A 232 -16.79 -8.09 30.58
C SER A 232 -17.49 -8.54 31.87
N ASP A 233 -17.08 -9.70 32.39
CA ASP A 233 -17.52 -10.21 33.70
C ASP A 233 -16.71 -9.53 34.80
N GLY A 234 -17.04 -8.28 35.15
CA GLY A 234 -16.30 -7.52 36.16
C GLY A 234 -16.44 -6.01 36.06
N ASP A 235 -15.34 -5.30 36.34
CA ASP A 235 -15.29 -3.84 36.23
C ASP A 235 -15.36 -3.39 34.77
N ASN A 236 -16.56 -2.94 34.40
CA ASN A 236 -16.94 -2.49 33.08
C ASN A 236 -16.58 -1.01 32.81
N LYS A 237 -15.86 -0.37 33.73
CA LYS A 237 -15.42 1.03 33.62
C LYS A 237 -13.93 1.18 33.30
N SER A 238 -13.16 0.09 33.41
CA SER A 238 -11.74 0.04 33.04
C SER A 238 -11.56 -0.60 31.68
N VAL A 239 -10.47 -0.27 30.98
CA VAL A 239 -10.08 -0.88 29.69
C VAL A 239 -9.28 -2.17 29.86
N SER A 240 -8.74 -2.44 31.06
CA SER A 240 -7.82 -3.56 31.27
C SER A 240 -8.38 -4.95 30.91
N PRO A 241 -9.65 -5.29 31.22
CA PRO A 241 -10.22 -6.57 30.78
C PRO A 241 -10.25 -6.72 29.26
N PHE A 242 -10.50 -5.63 28.54
CA PHE A 242 -10.47 -5.61 27.08
C PHE A 242 -9.05 -5.85 26.56
N GLU A 243 -8.08 -5.08 27.07
CA GLU A 243 -6.67 -5.18 26.64
C GLU A 243 -6.09 -6.57 26.89
N GLU A 244 -6.34 -7.16 28.06
CA GLU A 244 -5.90 -8.50 28.39
C GLU A 244 -6.49 -9.54 27.44
N GLN A 245 -7.78 -9.41 27.11
CA GLN A 245 -8.46 -10.32 26.21
C GLN A 245 -7.95 -10.17 24.76
N VAL A 246 -7.64 -8.95 24.32
CA VAL A 246 -7.00 -8.69 23.04
C VAL A 246 -5.60 -9.32 23.00
N GLU A 247 -4.79 -9.16 24.05
CA GLU A 247 -3.44 -9.74 24.10
C GLU A 247 -3.45 -11.28 24.05
N LYS A 248 -4.40 -11.92 24.74
CA LYS A 248 -4.59 -13.40 24.66
C LYS A 248 -4.84 -13.89 23.23
N SER A 249 -5.55 -13.10 22.42
CA SER A 249 -5.84 -13.43 21.02
C SER A 249 -4.60 -13.46 20.11
N PHE A 250 -3.49 -12.82 20.52
CA PHE A 250 -2.29 -12.71 19.67
C PHE A 250 -1.64 -14.05 19.33
N SER A 251 -1.90 -15.08 20.13
CA SER A 251 -1.42 -16.45 19.88
C SER A 251 -2.20 -17.18 18.78
N GLU A 252 -3.37 -16.68 18.39
CA GLU A 252 -4.27 -17.34 17.44
C GLU A 252 -4.05 -16.93 15.98
N PHE A 253 -3.24 -15.89 15.75
CA PHE A 253 -2.90 -15.42 14.43
C PHE A 253 -1.46 -14.92 14.37
N ASP A 254 -0.87 -14.86 13.19
CA ASP A 254 0.46 -14.29 12.99
C ASP A 254 0.55 -13.50 11.67
N PHE A 255 1.52 -12.59 11.60
CA PHE A 255 1.82 -11.79 10.42
C PHE A 255 2.68 -12.59 9.42
N VAL A 256 2.23 -13.80 9.11
CA VAL A 256 2.86 -14.61 8.07
C VAL A 256 2.33 -14.11 6.73
N ALA A 257 3.20 -13.48 5.96
CA ALA A 257 2.95 -13.38 4.52
C ALA A 257 2.89 -14.81 3.99
N LYS A 258 1.67 -15.33 3.78
CA LYS A 258 1.50 -16.50 2.92
C LYS A 258 1.87 -16.03 1.52
N TYR A 259 3.14 -16.20 1.18
CA TYR A 259 3.60 -16.09 -0.18
C TYR A 259 2.79 -17.10 -0.97
N ASP A 260 2.12 -16.63 -2.01
CA ASP A 260 1.60 -17.53 -3.01
C ASP A 260 2.83 -18.22 -3.61
N GLU A 261 3.08 -19.47 -3.23
CA GLU A 261 4.22 -20.25 -3.72
C GLU A 261 4.17 -20.42 -5.25
N THR A 262 3.01 -20.16 -5.87
CA THR A 262 2.85 -20.11 -7.34
C THR A 262 3.18 -18.75 -7.96
N LYS A 263 3.39 -17.72 -7.14
CA LYS A 263 3.80 -16.36 -7.55
C LYS A 263 5.02 -15.94 -6.75
N LEU A 264 6.17 -16.51 -7.09
CA LEU A 264 7.43 -16.10 -6.50
C LEU A 264 7.66 -14.61 -6.70
N THR A 265 7.87 -13.92 -5.59
CA THR A 265 8.34 -12.52 -5.59
C THR A 265 9.70 -12.51 -4.89
N THR A 266 10.78 -12.53 -5.67
CA THR A 266 12.12 -12.26 -5.14
C THR A 266 12.26 -10.76 -4.97
N VAL A 267 12.35 -10.28 -3.73
CA VAL A 267 12.67 -8.87 -3.44
C VAL A 267 14.17 -8.75 -3.32
N ILE A 268 14.79 -7.99 -4.21
CA ILE A 268 16.23 -7.71 -4.18
C ILE A 268 16.42 -6.25 -3.80
N THR A 269 17.13 -6.05 -2.69
CA THR A 269 17.49 -4.72 -2.21
C THR A 269 18.97 -4.51 -2.47
N ALA A 270 19.29 -3.50 -3.27
CA ALA A 270 20.66 -3.06 -3.49
C ALA A 270 20.87 -1.68 -2.85
N ASN A 271 21.91 -1.52 -2.05
CA ASN A 271 22.35 -0.22 -1.56
C ASN A 271 23.48 0.29 -2.46
N ILE A 272 23.24 1.39 -3.17
CA ILE A 272 24.18 1.99 -4.13
C ILE A 272 24.62 3.40 -3.71
N ASN A 273 24.45 3.73 -2.43
CA ASN A 273 24.90 5.00 -1.89
C ASN A 273 26.43 5.05 -1.84
N GLU A 274 27.00 6.25 -1.90
CA GLU A 274 28.43 6.46 -1.70
C GLU A 274 28.82 6.22 -0.22
N GLY A 275 30.08 5.86 0.03
CA GLY A 275 30.60 5.70 1.39
C GLY A 275 30.29 4.34 2.05
N LEU A 276 29.78 3.37 1.28
CA LEU A 276 29.66 1.98 1.75
C LEU A 276 31.04 1.42 2.07
N VAL A 277 31.13 0.53 3.06
CA VAL A 277 32.37 -0.15 3.44
C VAL A 277 32.18 -1.66 3.38
N ASP A 278 33.20 -2.36 2.90
CA ASP A 278 33.24 -3.83 2.89
C ASP A 278 33.56 -4.40 4.28
N SER A 279 33.59 -5.73 4.42
CA SER A 279 33.92 -6.41 5.68
C SER A 279 35.38 -6.17 6.14
N ASN A 280 36.22 -5.62 5.27
CA ASN A 280 37.60 -5.25 5.57
C ASN A 280 37.74 -3.76 5.89
N GLY A 281 36.63 -3.01 5.92
CA GLY A 281 36.60 -1.57 6.20
C GLY A 281 36.99 -0.68 5.01
N ASN A 282 37.14 -1.25 3.81
CA ASN A 282 37.47 -0.47 2.62
C ASN A 282 36.20 0.17 2.04
N THR A 283 36.30 1.42 1.60
CA THR A 283 35.21 2.08 0.91
C THR A 283 34.93 1.41 -0.44
N ILE A 284 33.68 1.01 -0.64
CA ILE A 284 33.16 0.45 -1.89
C ILE A 284 32.73 1.60 -2.79
N ASN A 285 33.24 1.61 -4.03
CA ASN A 285 32.72 2.47 -5.09
C ASN A 285 31.80 1.64 -6.00
N PRO A 286 30.46 1.73 -5.86
CA PRO A 286 29.52 0.97 -6.68
C PRO A 286 29.54 1.37 -8.17
N TYR A 287 30.20 2.47 -8.51
CA TYR A 287 30.33 2.99 -9.86
C TYR A 287 31.75 2.85 -10.41
N LYS A 288 32.63 2.05 -9.80
CA LYS A 288 34.05 1.91 -10.17
C LYS A 288 34.26 1.70 -11.68
N TRP A 289 33.37 0.95 -12.31
CA TRP A 289 33.42 0.58 -13.73
C TRP A 289 32.41 1.33 -14.60
N ALA A 290 31.62 2.23 -14.02
CA ALA A 290 30.63 3.00 -14.73
C ALA A 290 31.22 4.30 -15.27
N THR A 291 31.02 4.58 -16.56
CA THR A 291 31.33 5.89 -17.13
C THR A 291 30.10 6.78 -17.09
N LYS A 292 30.20 7.94 -16.44
CA LYS A 292 29.12 8.93 -16.40
C LYS A 292 28.86 9.47 -17.82
N LYS A 293 27.62 9.35 -18.29
CA LYS A 293 27.13 9.96 -19.53
C LYS A 293 25.82 10.69 -19.23
N ASP A 294 25.61 11.85 -19.86
CA ASP A 294 24.37 12.61 -19.66
C ASP A 294 23.15 11.79 -20.11
N GLY A 295 22.16 11.70 -19.23
CA GLY A 295 20.96 10.89 -19.44
C GLY A 295 21.12 9.37 -19.26
N ALA A 296 22.29 8.88 -18.79
CA ALA A 296 22.49 7.47 -18.50
C ALA A 296 21.54 6.97 -17.39
N LYS A 297 21.06 5.74 -17.53
CA LYS A 297 20.20 5.05 -16.56
C LYS A 297 20.92 3.83 -16.01
N VAL A 298 20.72 3.56 -14.71
CA VAL A 298 21.20 2.35 -14.05
C VAL A 298 20.10 1.29 -14.14
N TYR A 299 20.45 0.08 -14.53
CA TYR A 299 19.57 -1.08 -14.54
C TYR A 299 20.18 -2.19 -13.69
N ILE A 300 19.34 -2.88 -12.92
CA ILE A 300 19.72 -4.11 -12.22
C ILE A 300 19.24 -5.27 -13.08
N ALA A 301 20.18 -6.06 -13.60
CA ALA A 301 19.88 -7.29 -14.33
C ALA A 301 20.01 -8.48 -13.38
N LEU A 302 19.04 -9.38 -13.41
CA LEU A 302 19.00 -10.58 -12.57
C LEU A 302 18.81 -11.79 -13.47
N GLY A 303 19.62 -12.81 -13.25
CA GLY A 303 19.47 -14.12 -13.89
C GLY A 303 18.92 -15.12 -12.88
N ILE A 304 17.90 -15.87 -13.26
CA ILE A 304 17.48 -17.06 -12.53
C ILE A 304 18.27 -18.24 -13.08
N HIS A 305 18.90 -19.04 -12.21
CA HIS A 305 19.68 -20.20 -12.64
C HIS A 305 18.81 -21.19 -13.44
N LYS A 306 19.37 -21.81 -14.49
CA LYS A 306 18.63 -22.75 -15.36
C LYS A 306 18.09 -23.98 -14.60
N GLU A 307 18.72 -24.35 -13.49
CA GLU A 307 18.29 -25.46 -12.62
C GLU A 307 17.36 -24.99 -11.49
N SER A 308 16.97 -23.72 -11.48
CA SER A 308 15.93 -23.23 -10.58
C SER A 308 14.69 -24.11 -10.77
N PRO A 309 14.08 -24.63 -9.70
CA PRO A 309 12.83 -25.39 -9.79
C PRO A 309 11.66 -24.52 -10.26
N ILE A 310 11.88 -23.21 -10.37
CA ILE A 310 10.93 -22.19 -10.79
C ILE A 310 11.45 -21.66 -12.13
N GLN A 311 11.13 -22.38 -13.20
CA GLN A 311 11.25 -21.95 -14.58
C GLN A 311 9.85 -21.58 -15.07
N ASP A 312 9.67 -20.37 -15.61
CA ASP A 312 8.46 -20.02 -16.35
C ASP A 312 8.78 -20.01 -17.83
N GLU A 313 8.35 -21.07 -18.52
CA GLU A 313 8.57 -21.29 -19.94
C GLU A 313 8.02 -20.13 -20.79
N LYS A 314 6.94 -19.48 -20.35
CA LYS A 314 6.32 -18.35 -21.03
C LYS A 314 7.19 -17.10 -20.93
N LEU A 315 7.80 -16.84 -19.77
CA LEU A 315 8.79 -15.76 -19.60
C LEU A 315 10.03 -15.99 -20.47
N ASN A 316 10.51 -17.24 -20.55
CA ASN A 316 11.63 -17.62 -21.42
C ASN A 316 11.32 -17.37 -22.91
N GLN A 317 10.07 -17.58 -23.34
CA GLN A 317 9.64 -17.41 -24.73
C GLN A 317 9.17 -15.99 -25.09
N GLU A 318 8.61 -15.22 -24.15
CA GLU A 318 8.06 -13.90 -24.45
C GLU A 318 9.05 -12.77 -24.12
N VAL A 319 9.74 -12.86 -22.97
CA VAL A 319 10.60 -11.78 -22.45
C VAL A 319 12.08 -12.06 -22.71
N PHE A 320 12.50 -13.32 -22.59
CA PHE A 320 13.91 -13.71 -22.67
C PHE A 320 14.25 -14.51 -23.94
N HIS A 321 13.44 -14.45 -25.00
CA HIS A 321 13.64 -15.28 -26.21
C HIS A 321 14.99 -15.08 -26.92
N ASN A 322 15.64 -13.93 -26.70
CA ASN A 322 16.99 -13.63 -27.19
C ASN A 322 18.04 -13.59 -26.09
N TRP A 323 17.67 -13.88 -24.84
CA TRP A 323 18.61 -13.90 -23.72
C TRP A 323 19.42 -15.19 -23.78
N LYS A 324 20.74 -15.05 -23.93
CA LYS A 324 21.68 -16.14 -23.67
C LYS A 324 22.20 -15.94 -22.24
N PRO A 325 21.83 -16.79 -21.28
CA PRO A 325 22.42 -16.71 -19.95
C PRO A 325 23.93 -16.77 -20.05
N ASN A 326 24.63 -15.98 -19.23
CA ASN A 326 26.08 -16.08 -19.15
C ASN A 326 26.42 -17.50 -18.68
N THR A 327 27.06 -18.29 -19.53
CA THR A 327 27.46 -19.67 -19.23
C THR A 327 28.83 -19.75 -18.58
N VAL A 328 29.55 -18.63 -18.55
CA VAL A 328 30.79 -18.50 -17.79
C VAL A 328 30.40 -18.32 -16.33
N GLN A 329 30.92 -19.19 -15.46
CA GLN A 329 30.71 -19.06 -14.02
C GLN A 329 31.36 -17.75 -13.57
N MET A 330 30.53 -16.76 -13.21
CA MET A 330 31.01 -15.50 -12.66
C MET A 330 31.52 -15.76 -11.25
N TYR A 331 32.83 -15.82 -11.09
CA TYR A 331 33.49 -15.54 -9.81
C TYR A 331 33.76 -14.03 -9.75
N ASP A 332 32.68 -13.24 -9.80
CA ASP A 332 32.78 -11.79 -9.75
C ASP A 332 32.71 -11.33 -8.29
N ASP A 333 33.87 -11.05 -7.71
CA ASP A 333 34.00 -10.34 -6.43
C ASP A 333 33.93 -8.81 -6.60
N GLY A 334 33.59 -8.33 -7.81
CA GLY A 334 33.51 -6.92 -8.18
C GLY A 334 34.86 -6.28 -8.55
N THR A 335 35.96 -7.04 -8.58
CA THR A 335 37.30 -6.46 -8.71
C THR A 335 37.80 -6.30 -10.14
N HIS A 336 37.28 -7.05 -11.14
CA HIS A 336 37.81 -7.06 -12.51
C HIS A 336 36.79 -6.84 -13.65
N GLY A 337 35.49 -6.79 -13.36
CA GLY A 337 34.44 -6.50 -14.35
C GLY A 337 34.11 -7.65 -15.32
N ASP A 338 33.04 -7.50 -16.11
CA ASP A 338 32.42 -8.56 -16.92
C ASP A 338 33.29 -9.16 -18.03
N GLU A 339 34.40 -8.51 -18.39
CA GLU A 339 35.27 -8.93 -19.50
C GLU A 339 36.41 -9.87 -19.09
N VAL A 340 36.61 -10.10 -17.79
CA VAL A 340 37.72 -10.90 -17.27
C VAL A 340 37.18 -11.94 -16.30
N ALA A 341 37.36 -13.22 -16.63
CA ALA A 341 37.15 -14.29 -15.65
C ALA A 341 38.22 -14.17 -14.55
N GLY A 342 37.77 -14.03 -13.30
CA GLY A 342 38.62 -14.00 -12.11
C GLY A 342 39.31 -15.33 -11.84
#